data_AF-A0A7J7KTD1-F1
#
_entry.id   AF-A0A7J7KTD1-F1
#
_cell.length_a   1.000
_cell.length_b   1.000
_cell.length_c   1.000
_cell.angle_alpha   90.00
_cell.angle_beta   90.00
_cell.angle_gamma   90.00
#
_symmetry.space_group_name_H-M   'P 1'
#
loop_
_entity.id
_entity.type
_entity.pdbx_description
1 polymer ?
#
loop_
_entity_poly.entity_id
_entity_poly.type
_entity_poly.pdbx_seq_one_letter_code
_entity_poly.pdbx_strand_id
1 'polypeptide(L)'
;MQRWRPLGSFYVFNDTYGPKEGEEIKKVLYYYPPTADENKKCKDVGLVEAMIKFVETFTNSPCQAVHTQKQRHLYYQPEKNFWMVLVS
;
A
#
# COMPACT_ATOMS: atom_id res chain seq x y z
N MET A 1 19.65 4.26 -21.64
CA MET A 1 19.70 2.89 -21.11
C MET A 1 18.60 2.75 -20.07
N GLN A 2 17.49 2.07 -20.37
CA GLN A 2 16.41 1.87 -19.40
C GLN A 2 16.94 0.98 -18.26
N ARG A 3 17.08 1.54 -17.07
CA ARG A 3 17.51 0.81 -15.87
C ARG A 3 16.33 -0.03 -15.39
N TRP A 4 16.46 -1.36 -15.46
CA TRP A 4 15.49 -2.29 -14.89
C TRP A 4 15.30 -1.98 -13.39
N ARG A 5 14.06 -1.70 -12.97
CA ARG A 5 13.73 -1.58 -11.55
C ARG A 5 13.06 -2.88 -11.10
N PRO A 6 13.69 -3.66 -10.21
CA PRO A 6 13.06 -4.85 -9.67
C PRO A 6 11.86 -4.47 -8.80
N LEU A 7 10.93 -5.40 -8.62
CA LEU A 7 9.85 -5.25 -7.66
C LEU A 7 10.44 -5.04 -6.25
N GLY A 8 10.09 -3.93 -5.62
CA GLY A 8 10.48 -3.60 -4.24
C GLY A 8 9.59 -4.31 -3.23
N SER A 9 8.27 -4.11 -3.33
CA SER A 9 7.29 -4.82 -2.51
C SER A 9 5.95 -4.98 -3.23
N PHE A 10 5.24 -6.04 -2.88
CA PHE A 10 3.85 -6.26 -3.30
C PHE A 10 3.04 -6.76 -2.12
N TYR A 11 1.91 -6.12 -1.83
CA TYR A 11 1.10 -6.47 -0.67
C TYR A 11 -0.38 -6.22 -0.89
N VAL A 12 -1.17 -6.98 -0.15
CA VAL A 12 -2.64 -6.89 -0.14
C VAL A 12 -3.08 -6.62 1.28
N PHE A 13 -3.94 -5.62 1.46
CA PHE A 13 -4.49 -5.29 2.77
C PHE A 13 -5.97 -4.94 2.71
N ASN A 14 -6.64 -5.02 3.86
CA ASN A 14 -8.00 -4.53 4.05
C ASN A 14 -8.01 -3.39 5.08
N ASP A 15 -8.51 -2.22 4.70
CA ASP A 15 -8.48 -1.01 5.52
C ASP A 15 -9.43 -1.05 6.74
N THR A 16 -10.39 -1.97 6.76
CA THR A 16 -11.34 -2.15 7.87
C THR A 16 -10.90 -3.16 8.93
N TYR A 17 -9.83 -3.91 8.68
CA TYR A 17 -9.32 -4.90 9.63
C TYR A 17 -8.43 -4.23 10.68
N GLY A 18 -8.25 -4.88 11.84
CA GLY A 18 -7.43 -4.34 12.94
C GLY A 18 -7.79 -2.90 13.36
N PRO A 19 -9.06 -2.62 13.74
CA PRO A 19 -9.53 -1.26 14.04
C PRO A 19 -8.99 -0.69 15.37
N LYS A 20 -8.31 -1.51 16.18
CA LYS A 20 -7.76 -1.13 17.48
C LYS A 20 -6.26 -0.85 17.37
N GLU A 21 -5.78 0.05 18.21
CA GLU A 21 -4.35 0.32 18.35
C GLU A 21 -3.59 -0.97 18.68
N GLY A 22 -2.51 -1.22 17.94
CA GLY A 22 -1.70 -2.43 18.06
C GLY A 22 -2.21 -3.63 17.24
N GLU A 23 -3.32 -3.48 16.50
CA GLU A 23 -3.85 -4.52 15.61
C GLU A 23 -3.59 -4.24 14.12
N GLU A 24 -2.79 -3.24 13.78
CA GLU A 24 -2.59 -2.76 12.41
C GLU A 24 -2.09 -3.87 11.48
N ILE A 25 -1.29 -4.79 12.00
CA ILE A 25 -0.78 -5.94 11.23
C ILE A 25 -1.91 -6.84 10.70
N LYS A 26 -3.06 -6.88 11.38
CA LYS A 26 -4.24 -7.66 10.95
C LYS A 26 -4.87 -7.12 9.66
N LYS A 27 -4.53 -5.88 9.25
CA LYS A 27 -4.90 -5.35 7.93
C LYS A 27 -4.22 -6.08 6.80
N VAL A 28 -3.01 -6.60 7.02
CA VAL A 28 -2.17 -7.19 5.98
C VAL A 28 -2.59 -8.64 5.72
N LEU A 29 -3.17 -8.88 4.54
CA LEU A 29 -3.60 -10.21 4.10
C LEU A 29 -2.47 -10.97 3.41
N TYR A 30 -1.61 -10.24 2.70
CA TYR A 30 -0.45 -10.77 2.01
C TYR A 30 0.66 -9.73 1.92
N TYR A 31 1.93 -10.14 2.02
CA TYR A 31 3.06 -9.25 1.82
C TYR A 31 4.26 -10.00 1.22
N TYR A 32 4.86 -9.42 0.19
CA TYR A 32 6.10 -9.86 -0.44
C TYR A 32 7.14 -8.71 -0.44
N PRO A 33 8.41 -8.99 -0.06
CA PRO A 33 8.92 -10.29 0.37
C PRO A 33 8.42 -10.67 1.79
N PRO A 34 8.22 -11.97 2.08
CA PRO A 34 7.66 -12.41 3.37
C PRO A 34 8.61 -12.15 4.55
N THR A 35 9.89 -11.94 4.27
CA THR A 35 10.96 -11.63 5.23
C THR A 35 10.86 -10.22 5.83
N ALA A 36 10.00 -9.35 5.30
CA ALA A 36 9.75 -8.05 5.90
C ALA A 36 9.15 -8.21 7.30
N ASP A 37 9.63 -7.40 8.26
CA ASP A 37 9.11 -7.38 9.62
C ASP A 37 7.73 -6.69 9.70
N GLU A 38 6.99 -6.94 10.78
CA GLU A 38 5.65 -6.41 10.97
C GLU A 38 5.61 -4.88 11.00
N ASN A 39 6.62 -4.22 11.59
CA ASN A 39 6.66 -2.76 11.63
C ASN A 39 6.78 -2.18 10.21
N LYS A 40 7.59 -2.80 9.35
CA LYS A 40 7.66 -2.40 7.94
C LYS A 40 6.32 -2.58 7.24
N LYS A 41 5.63 -3.71 7.43
CA LYS A 41 4.33 -3.97 6.81
C LYS A 41 3.28 -2.93 7.25
N CYS A 42 3.21 -2.64 8.54
CA CYS A 42 2.30 -1.62 9.09
C CYS A 42 2.62 -0.21 8.56
N LYS A 43 3.91 0.17 8.47
CA LYS A 43 4.33 1.46 7.92
C LYS A 43 3.94 1.61 6.45
N ASP A 44 4.14 0.56 5.65
CA ASP A 44 3.81 0.58 4.24
C ASP A 44 2.28 0.75 4.03
N VAL A 45 1.45 0.01 4.79
CA VAL A 45 -0.02 0.18 4.77
C VAL A 45 -0.43 1.58 5.21
N GLY A 46 0.10 2.07 6.33
CA GLY A 46 -0.24 3.40 6.86
C GLY A 46 0.11 4.53 5.88
N LEU A 47 1.22 4.41 5.14
CA LEU A 47 1.59 5.36 4.10
C LEU A 47 0.56 5.40 2.97
N VAL A 48 0.09 4.24 2.52
CA VAL A 48 -0.90 4.15 1.43
C VAL A 48 -2.27 4.65 1.88
N GLU A 49 -2.72 4.29 3.09
CA GLU A 49 -3.96 4.82 3.66
C GLU A 49 -3.94 6.34 3.78
N ALA A 50 -2.83 6.91 4.28
CA ALA A 50 -2.65 8.36 4.37
C ALA A 50 -2.68 9.03 2.99
N MET A 51 -2.04 8.42 2.00
CA MET A 51 -1.99 8.94 0.64
C MET A 51 -3.37 8.91 -0.04
N ILE A 52 -4.12 7.80 0.09
CA ILE A 52 -5.47 7.68 -0.45
C ILE A 52 -6.38 8.75 0.17
N LYS A 53 -6.41 8.83 1.51
CA LYS A 53 -7.21 9.84 2.23
C LYS A 53 -6.83 11.26 1.82
N PHE A 54 -5.54 11.53 1.63
CA PHE A 54 -5.08 12.83 1.16
C PHE A 54 -5.60 13.15 -0.24
N VAL A 55 -5.50 12.22 -1.20
CA VAL A 55 -5.99 12.41 -2.57
C VAL A 55 -7.51 12.55 -2.61
N GLU A 56 -8.24 11.82 -1.77
CA GLU A 56 -9.70 11.91 -1.63
C GLU A 56 -10.18 13.31 -1.23
N THR A 57 -9.34 14.11 -0.55
CA THR A 57 -9.70 15.52 -0.25
C THR A 57 -9.77 16.41 -1.49
N PHE A 58 -9.18 16.00 -2.61
CA PHE A 58 -9.13 16.77 -3.85
C PHE A 58 -9.95 16.16 -4.99
N THR A 59 -10.27 14.86 -4.91
CA THR A 59 -11.00 14.15 -5.97
C THR A 59 -11.78 12.96 -5.40
N ASN A 60 -12.93 12.66 -6.01
CA ASN A 60 -13.73 11.48 -5.67
C ASN A 60 -13.22 10.18 -6.32
N SER A 61 -12.16 10.24 -7.14
CA SER A 61 -11.57 9.07 -7.79
C SER A 61 -10.37 8.57 -6.99
N PRO A 62 -10.24 7.25 -6.74
CA PRO A 62 -9.13 6.71 -5.97
C PRO A 62 -7.80 6.94 -6.70
N CYS A 63 -6.75 7.21 -5.93
CA CYS A 63 -5.39 7.30 -6.46
C CYS A 63 -4.97 5.93 -7.05
N GLN A 64 -4.49 5.91 -8.30
CA GLN A 64 -4.05 4.66 -8.96
C GLN A 64 -2.54 4.50 -9.00
N ALA A 65 -1.79 5.60 -9.00
CA ALA A 65 -0.34 5.56 -9.08
C ALA A 65 0.30 6.80 -8.48
N VAL A 66 1.42 6.60 -7.79
CA VAL A 66 2.30 7.65 -7.29
C VAL A 66 3.71 7.41 -7.80
N HIS A 67 4.29 8.40 -8.46
CA HIS A 67 5.66 8.34 -8.93
C HIS A 67 6.53 9.24 -8.05
N THR A 68 7.49 8.63 -7.36
CA THR A 68 8.52 9.33 -6.61
C THR A 68 9.84 9.30 -7.39
N GLN A 69 10.84 10.04 -6.91
CA GLN A 69 12.18 10.05 -7.52
C GLN A 69 12.80 8.64 -7.60
N LYS A 70 12.52 7.78 -6.61
CA LYS A 70 13.16 6.47 -6.45
C LYS A 70 12.24 5.29 -6.70
N GLN A 71 10.93 5.44 -6.57
CA GLN A 71 9.96 4.35 -6.61
C GLN A 71 8.68 4.77 -7.30
N ARG A 72 7.99 3.81 -7.90
CA ARG A 72 6.62 3.95 -8.38
C ARG A 72 5.73 3.04 -7.53
N HIS A 73 4.69 3.63 -6.97
CA HIS A 73 3.63 2.94 -6.25
C HIS A 73 2.43 2.84 -7.19
N LEU A 74 1.85 1.65 -7.29
CA LEU A 74 0.60 1.39 -7.97
C LEU A 74 -0.41 0.91 -6.94
N TYR A 75 -1.60 1.49 -6.97
CA TYR A 75 -2.70 1.16 -6.07
C TYR A 75 -3.87 0.64 -6.89
N TYR A 76 -4.40 -0.50 -6.49
CA TYR A 76 -5.54 -1.10 -7.15
C TYR A 76 -6.51 -1.62 -6.10
N GLN A 77 -7.79 -1.27 -6.25
CA GLN A 77 -8.86 -1.71 -5.37
C GLN A 77 -9.76 -2.68 -6.14
N PRO A 78 -9.48 -4.00 -6.10
CA PRO A 78 -10.33 -4.99 -6.79
C PRO A 78 -11.75 -5.04 -6.21
N GLU A 79 -11.88 -4.84 -4.89
CA GLU A 79 -13.14 -4.85 -4.16
C GLU A 79 -13.13 -3.76 -3.08
N LYS A 80 -14.32 -3.35 -2.62
CA LYS A 80 -14.45 -2.36 -1.55
C LYS A 80 -13.59 -2.76 -0.35
N ASN A 81 -12.77 -1.84 0.13
CA ASN A 81 -11.85 -1.98 1.27
C ASN A 81 -10.64 -2.89 1.05
N PHE A 82 -10.57 -3.65 -0.06
CA PHE A 82 -9.42 -4.48 -0.39
C PHE A 82 -8.47 -3.76 -1.33
N TRP A 83 -7.23 -3.60 -0.91
CA TRP A 83 -6.22 -2.86 -1.65
C TRP A 83 -5.06 -3.77 -2.01
N MET A 84 -4.62 -3.68 -3.27
CA MET A 84 -3.40 -4.28 -3.78
C MET A 84 -2.42 -3.15 -4.09
N VAL A 85 -1.20 -3.28 -3.57
CA VAL A 85 -0.15 -2.28 -3.76
C VAL A 85 1.08 -2.93 -4.36
N LEU A 86 1.59 -2.35 -5.43
CA LEU A 86 2.84 -2.72 -6.07
C LEU A 86 3.82 -1.56 -6.01
N VAL A 87 5.04 -1.80 -5.52
CA VAL A 87 6.10 -0.80 -5.43
C VAL A 87 7.32 -1.28 -6.22
N SER A 88 7.80 -0.48 -7.18
CA SER A 88 8.96 -0.76 -8.05
C SER A 88 9.92 0.41 -8.18
#